data_AF-A0A8S3JXJ7-F1
#
_entry.id   AF-A0A8S3JXJ7-F1
#
_cell.length_a   1.000
_cell.length_b   1.000
_cell.length_c   1.000
_cell.angle_alpha   90.00
_cell.angle_beta   90.00
_cell.angle_gamma   90.00
#
_symmetry.space_group_name_H-M   'P 1'
#
loop_
_entity.id
_entity.type
_entity.pdbx_description
1 polymer ?
#
loop_
_entity_poly.entity_id
_entity_poly.type
_entity_poly.pdbx_seq_one_letter_code
_entity_poly.pdbx_strand_id
1 'polypeptide(L)'
;MSLLNHLTVVTNKSNLPKNYLPLNMNDSEIFELLPHLLAEGLKFSLRPAALMAMLCVLSRNGILQERAIRFLTGIKGKWLDLASSENNAYAFSKICVKLPEFFTDEENLFFQKLYVIGGLKLNAATRITIQKPLSPKVNEMHYDTKIQCKTCNIVRSTTLFSDVGTSCCALCLPRYNLKYTPEPCAEDKSHLVECGTCKC
;
A
#
# COMPACT_ATOMS: atom_id res chain seq x y z
N MET A 1 -12.74 10.13 -18.81
CA MET A 1 -14.14 10.44 -18.41
C MET A 1 -14.69 9.24 -17.65
N SER A 2 -15.17 9.42 -16.42
CA SER A 2 -15.73 8.32 -15.62
C SER A 2 -17.25 8.26 -15.85
N LEU A 3 -17.74 7.20 -16.51
CA LEU A 3 -19.17 6.95 -16.76
C LEU A 3 -20.02 7.20 -15.51
N LEU A 4 -19.55 6.70 -14.38
CA LEU A 4 -20.29 6.64 -13.12
C LEU A 4 -20.61 8.03 -12.53
N ASN A 5 -19.86 9.07 -12.93
CA ASN A 5 -20.06 10.42 -12.40
C ASN A 5 -21.09 11.24 -13.18
N HIS A 6 -21.52 10.77 -14.35
CA HIS A 6 -22.45 11.49 -15.23
C HIS A 6 -23.84 10.85 -15.28
N LEU A 7 -24.09 9.83 -14.46
CA LEU A 7 -25.40 9.18 -14.38
C LEU A 7 -26.38 10.09 -13.66
N THR A 8 -27.55 10.28 -14.26
CA THR A 8 -28.65 11.09 -13.71
C THR A 8 -29.95 10.31 -13.76
N VAL A 9 -30.77 10.41 -12.72
CA VAL A 9 -32.11 9.81 -12.70
C VAL A 9 -33.08 10.75 -13.41
N VAL A 10 -33.72 10.26 -14.47
CA VAL A 10 -34.78 10.99 -15.19
C VAL A 10 -36.13 10.53 -14.66
N THR A 11 -36.89 11.46 -14.06
CA THR A 11 -38.24 11.19 -13.52
C THR A 11 -39.35 11.49 -14.53
N ASN A 12 -39.07 12.29 -15.55
CA ASN A 12 -40.06 12.71 -16.53
C ASN A 12 -40.17 11.70 -17.68
N LYS A 13 -41.30 10.96 -17.74
CA LYS A 13 -41.55 9.93 -18.76
C LYS A 13 -41.78 10.48 -20.17
N SER A 14 -42.16 11.75 -20.33
CA SER A 14 -42.51 12.31 -21.64
C SER A 14 -41.31 12.76 -22.48
N ASN A 15 -40.10 12.83 -21.90
CA ASN A 15 -38.89 13.18 -22.63
C ASN A 15 -37.71 12.33 -22.14
N LEU A 16 -37.62 11.09 -22.62
CA LEU A 16 -36.55 10.17 -22.29
C LEU A 16 -35.36 10.38 -23.24
N PRO A 17 -34.12 10.41 -22.72
CA PRO A 17 -32.93 10.49 -23.55
C PRO A 17 -32.78 9.21 -24.39
N LYS A 18 -32.06 9.30 -25.52
CA LYS A 18 -31.93 8.20 -26.48
C LYS A 18 -31.38 6.90 -25.84
N ASN A 19 -30.43 7.04 -24.91
CA ASN A 19 -29.84 5.93 -24.17
C ASN A 19 -30.26 6.04 -22.70
N TYR A 20 -31.19 5.20 -22.26
CA TYR A 20 -31.65 5.14 -20.87
C TYR A 20 -31.84 3.70 -20.41
N LEU A 21 -31.79 3.48 -19.10
CA LEU A 21 -32.08 2.19 -18.48
C LEU A 21 -33.21 2.36 -17.45
N PRO A 22 -34.31 1.61 -17.57
CA PRO A 22 -35.33 1.55 -16.52
C PRO A 22 -34.76 1.15 -15.15
N LEU A 23 -35.01 1.98 -14.12
CA LEU A 23 -34.53 1.70 -12.76
C LEU A 23 -35.19 0.48 -12.10
N ASN A 24 -36.34 0.03 -12.58
CA ASN A 24 -37.07 -1.13 -12.06
C ASN A 24 -36.56 -2.48 -12.59
N MET A 25 -35.53 -2.51 -13.44
CA MET A 25 -34.89 -3.75 -13.86
C MET A 25 -34.19 -4.45 -12.71
N ASN A 26 -33.86 -5.74 -12.88
CA ASN A 26 -33.10 -6.48 -11.87
C ASN A 26 -31.67 -5.97 -11.76
N ASP A 27 -31.03 -6.19 -10.61
CA ASP A 27 -29.66 -5.71 -10.36
C ASP A 27 -28.66 -6.28 -11.39
N SER A 28 -28.75 -7.57 -11.74
CA SER A 28 -27.90 -8.20 -12.76
C SER A 28 -28.06 -7.53 -14.13
N GLU A 29 -29.31 -7.34 -14.56
CA GLU A 29 -29.63 -6.77 -15.87
C GLU A 29 -29.12 -5.34 -15.99
N ILE A 30 -29.20 -4.56 -14.91
CA ILE A 30 -28.70 -3.18 -14.91
C ILE A 30 -27.19 -3.11 -15.08
N PHE A 31 -26.42 -3.97 -14.41
CA PHE A 31 -24.97 -3.98 -14.58
C PHE A 31 -24.53 -4.59 -15.91
N GLU A 32 -25.28 -5.57 -16.44
CA GLU A 32 -25.05 -6.14 -17.78
C GLU A 32 -25.34 -5.13 -18.90
N LEU A 33 -26.38 -4.31 -18.76
CA LEU A 33 -26.82 -3.33 -19.76
C LEU A 33 -26.26 -1.92 -19.54
N LEU A 34 -25.53 -1.68 -18.44
CA LEU A 34 -24.83 -0.42 -18.20
C LEU A 34 -24.00 0.10 -19.40
N PRO A 35 -23.25 -0.73 -20.17
CA PRO A 35 -22.51 -0.24 -21.32
C PRO A 35 -23.40 0.25 -22.48
N HIS A 36 -24.69 -0.11 -22.51
CA HIS A 36 -25.66 0.46 -23.46
C HIS A 36 -25.75 1.99 -23.36
N LEU A 37 -25.49 2.54 -22.16
CA LEU A 37 -25.44 4.00 -21.95
C LEU A 37 -24.26 4.66 -22.67
N LEU A 38 -23.17 3.92 -22.91
CA LEU A 38 -21.99 4.38 -23.66
C LEU A 38 -22.16 4.21 -25.15
N ALA A 39 -22.56 3.02 -25.58
CA ALA A 39 -22.79 2.70 -26.97
C ALA A 39 -23.97 1.75 -27.10
N GLU A 40 -24.88 2.09 -28.00
CA GLU A 40 -26.11 1.36 -28.25
C GLU A 40 -25.81 -0.11 -28.63
N GLY A 41 -26.59 -1.04 -28.08
CA GLY A 41 -26.44 -2.48 -28.34
C GLY A 41 -25.34 -3.20 -27.56
N LEU A 42 -24.53 -2.51 -26.74
CA LEU A 42 -23.54 -3.18 -25.90
C LEU A 42 -24.17 -3.87 -24.69
N LYS A 43 -23.69 -5.09 -24.42
CA LYS A 43 -24.02 -5.88 -23.24
C LYS A 43 -22.74 -6.49 -22.65
N PHE A 44 -22.57 -6.36 -21.34
CA PHE A 44 -21.49 -7.04 -20.62
C PHE A 44 -21.86 -8.47 -20.25
N SER A 45 -20.85 -9.32 -20.24
CA SER A 45 -20.91 -10.60 -19.52
C SER A 45 -20.84 -10.35 -18.00
N LEU A 46 -21.00 -11.42 -17.21
CA LEU A 46 -21.04 -11.33 -15.75
C LEU A 46 -19.83 -10.60 -15.15
N ARG A 47 -18.62 -10.83 -15.67
CA ARG A 47 -17.38 -10.32 -15.07
C ARG A 47 -17.16 -8.82 -15.31
N PRO A 48 -17.26 -8.28 -16.54
CA PRO A 48 -17.23 -6.84 -16.76
C PRO A 48 -18.38 -6.12 -16.04
N ALA A 49 -19.58 -6.72 -15.99
CA ALA A 49 -20.70 -6.19 -15.21
C ALA A 49 -20.36 -6.09 -13.72
N ALA A 50 -19.74 -7.14 -13.16
CA ALA A 50 -19.35 -7.15 -11.76
C ALA A 50 -18.16 -6.23 -11.46
N LEU A 51 -17.23 -6.06 -12.39
CA LEU A 51 -16.19 -5.03 -12.27
C LEU A 51 -16.80 -3.62 -12.23
N MET A 52 -17.82 -3.34 -13.05
CA MET A 52 -18.56 -2.08 -12.96
C MET A 52 -19.27 -1.90 -11.62
N ALA A 53 -19.87 -2.97 -11.08
CA ALA A 53 -20.48 -2.94 -9.76
C ALA A 53 -19.43 -2.67 -8.66
N MET A 54 -18.27 -3.34 -8.69
CA MET A 54 -17.16 -3.06 -7.76
C MET A 54 -16.71 -1.61 -7.83
N LEU A 55 -16.60 -1.05 -9.03
CA LEU A 55 -16.27 0.36 -9.22
C LEU A 55 -17.34 1.28 -8.62
N CYS A 56 -18.63 0.96 -8.75
CA CYS A 56 -19.71 1.73 -8.11
C CYS A 56 -19.61 1.72 -6.58
N VAL A 57 -19.21 0.59 -5.98
CA VAL A 57 -18.98 0.48 -4.54
C VAL A 57 -17.77 1.30 -4.12
N LEU A 58 -16.64 1.14 -4.81
CA LEU A 58 -15.39 1.87 -4.52
C LEU A 58 -15.54 3.39 -4.71
N SER A 59 -16.31 3.82 -5.70
CA SER A 59 -16.58 5.24 -5.96
C SER A 59 -17.72 5.80 -5.11
N ARG A 60 -18.39 4.98 -4.29
CA ARG A 60 -19.58 5.35 -3.50
C ARG A 60 -20.65 6.04 -4.36
N ASN A 61 -21.01 5.41 -5.47
CA ASN A 61 -21.96 6.01 -6.41
C ASN A 61 -23.36 6.14 -5.77
N GLY A 62 -23.87 7.36 -5.63
CA GLY A 62 -25.13 7.63 -4.93
C GLY A 62 -26.38 6.99 -5.55
N ILE A 63 -26.33 6.53 -6.81
CA ILE A 63 -27.47 5.93 -7.51
C ILE A 63 -27.40 4.40 -7.50
N LEU A 64 -26.21 3.85 -7.77
CA LEU A 64 -26.03 2.42 -8.05
C LEU A 64 -25.37 1.64 -6.90
N GLN A 65 -24.82 2.29 -5.88
CA GLN A 65 -24.03 1.61 -4.84
C GLN A 65 -24.80 0.49 -4.14
N GLU A 66 -26.01 0.75 -3.64
CA GLU A 66 -26.78 -0.28 -2.92
C GLU A 66 -27.12 -1.48 -3.81
N ARG A 67 -27.36 -1.22 -5.10
CA ARG A 67 -27.64 -2.25 -6.09
C ARG A 67 -26.40 -3.05 -6.43
N ALA A 68 -25.25 -2.37 -6.51
CA ALA A 68 -23.96 -3.01 -6.70
C ALA A 68 -23.65 -3.98 -5.55
N ILE A 69 -23.90 -3.57 -4.31
CA ILE A 69 -23.73 -4.43 -3.12
C ILE A 69 -24.61 -5.69 -3.23
N ARG A 70 -25.90 -5.53 -3.57
CA ARG A 70 -26.84 -6.65 -3.75
C ARG A 70 -26.39 -7.60 -4.86
N PHE A 71 -26.02 -7.06 -6.02
CA PHE A 71 -25.52 -7.83 -7.14
C PHE A 71 -24.25 -8.62 -6.80
N LEU A 72 -23.24 -7.95 -6.23
CA LEU A 72 -21.96 -8.57 -5.85
C LEU A 72 -22.15 -9.67 -4.79
N THR A 73 -23.05 -9.45 -3.84
CA THR A 73 -23.40 -10.46 -2.82
C THR A 73 -24.04 -11.70 -3.45
N GLY A 74 -24.89 -11.52 -4.48
CA GLY A 74 -25.56 -12.63 -5.18
C GLY A 74 -24.64 -13.50 -6.06
N ILE A 75 -23.43 -13.03 -6.36
CA ILE A 75 -22.44 -13.75 -7.19
C ILE A 75 -21.25 -14.27 -6.38
N LYS A 76 -21.24 -14.06 -5.06
CA LYS A 76 -20.25 -14.61 -4.13
C LYS A 76 -20.16 -16.14 -4.28
N GLY A 77 -18.93 -16.69 -4.33
CA GLY A 77 -18.70 -18.12 -4.54
C GLY A 77 -18.68 -18.57 -6.01
N LYS A 78 -18.94 -17.67 -6.97
CA LYS A 78 -18.92 -17.99 -8.42
C LYS A 78 -17.68 -17.45 -9.14
N TRP A 79 -16.67 -17.00 -8.39
CA TRP A 79 -15.54 -16.27 -8.96
C TRP A 79 -14.40 -17.15 -9.46
N LEU A 80 -14.23 -18.36 -8.91
CA LEU A 80 -13.12 -19.28 -9.25
C LEU A 80 -13.46 -20.25 -10.40
N ASP A 81 -13.72 -19.71 -11.59
CA ASP A 81 -13.74 -20.54 -12.80
C ASP A 81 -12.39 -20.45 -13.51
N LEU A 82 -11.51 -21.43 -13.25
CA LEU A 82 -10.15 -21.44 -13.80
C LEU A 82 -10.11 -21.69 -15.32
N ALA A 83 -11.22 -22.09 -15.94
CA ALA A 83 -11.28 -22.29 -17.38
C ALA A 83 -11.26 -20.96 -18.17
N SER A 84 -11.71 -19.86 -17.56
CA SER A 84 -11.73 -18.54 -18.20
C SER A 84 -10.46 -17.75 -17.90
N SER A 85 -9.71 -17.38 -18.94
CA SER A 85 -8.46 -16.61 -18.84
C SER A 85 -8.68 -15.20 -18.27
N GLU A 86 -9.88 -14.63 -18.41
CA GLU A 86 -10.24 -13.31 -17.87
C GLU A 86 -10.14 -13.26 -16.33
N ASN A 87 -10.32 -14.40 -15.67
CA ASN A 87 -10.29 -14.50 -14.20
C ASN A 87 -8.87 -14.36 -13.63
N ASN A 88 -7.85 -14.46 -14.49
CA ASN A 88 -6.44 -14.42 -14.10
C ASN A 88 -5.77 -13.06 -14.37
N ALA A 89 -6.54 -12.05 -14.78
CA ALA A 89 -6.00 -10.72 -15.06
C ALA A 89 -5.57 -10.00 -13.78
N TYR A 90 -4.35 -9.46 -13.77
CA TYR A 90 -3.81 -8.71 -12.61
C TYR A 90 -4.62 -7.45 -12.27
N ALA A 91 -5.11 -6.72 -13.27
CA ALA A 91 -5.92 -5.53 -13.05
C ALA A 91 -7.23 -5.87 -12.31
N PHE A 92 -7.81 -7.02 -12.60
CA PHE A 92 -9.01 -7.53 -11.95
C PHE A 92 -8.70 -7.93 -10.49
N SER A 93 -7.65 -8.74 -10.26
CA SER A 93 -7.27 -9.14 -8.91
C SER A 93 -6.94 -7.97 -7.98
N LYS A 94 -6.32 -6.91 -8.53
CA LYS A 94 -6.06 -5.66 -7.81
C LYS A 94 -7.34 -4.96 -7.31
N ILE A 95 -8.45 -5.09 -8.04
CA ILE A 95 -9.75 -4.55 -7.61
C ILE A 95 -10.38 -5.47 -6.58
N CYS A 96 -10.38 -6.79 -6.81
CA CYS A 96 -10.96 -7.77 -5.89
C CYS A 96 -10.38 -7.66 -4.47
N VAL A 97 -9.05 -7.51 -4.36
CA VAL A 97 -8.36 -7.39 -3.06
C VAL A 97 -8.83 -6.17 -2.24
N LYS A 98 -9.41 -5.14 -2.88
CA LYS A 98 -9.94 -3.96 -2.17
C LYS A 98 -11.32 -4.16 -1.57
N LEU A 99 -12.06 -5.20 -1.99
CA LEU A 99 -13.44 -5.45 -1.59
C LEU A 99 -13.62 -6.91 -1.09
N PRO A 100 -12.88 -7.33 -0.05
CA PRO A 100 -12.87 -8.74 0.39
C PRO A 100 -14.24 -9.26 0.84
N GLU A 101 -15.18 -8.38 1.22
CA GLU A 101 -16.50 -8.74 1.73
C GLU A 101 -17.37 -9.52 0.72
N PHE A 102 -17.18 -9.29 -0.59
CA PHE A 102 -17.98 -9.90 -1.65
C PHE A 102 -17.45 -11.26 -2.14
N PHE A 103 -16.40 -11.77 -1.50
CA PHE A 103 -15.74 -13.02 -1.87
C PHE A 103 -15.76 -14.01 -0.70
N THR A 104 -15.66 -15.30 -1.00
CA THR A 104 -15.37 -16.33 0.00
C THR A 104 -13.91 -16.24 0.47
N ASP A 105 -13.58 -16.92 1.57
CA ASP A 105 -12.20 -16.93 2.09
C ASP A 105 -11.23 -17.55 1.08
N GLU A 106 -11.67 -18.59 0.37
CA GLU A 106 -10.91 -19.24 -0.70
C GLU A 106 -10.68 -18.30 -1.90
N GLU A 107 -11.73 -17.60 -2.33
CA GLU A 107 -11.68 -16.61 -3.40
C GLU A 107 -10.72 -15.46 -3.05
N ASN A 108 -10.84 -14.95 -1.83
CA ASN A 108 -9.96 -13.89 -1.32
C ASN A 108 -8.50 -14.33 -1.33
N LEU A 109 -8.20 -15.52 -0.82
CA LEU A 109 -6.84 -16.06 -0.81
C LEU A 109 -6.29 -16.21 -2.24
N PHE A 110 -7.11 -16.66 -3.19
CA PHE A 110 -6.72 -16.77 -4.59
C PHE A 110 -6.38 -15.41 -5.20
N PHE A 111 -7.27 -14.43 -5.09
CA PHE A 111 -7.03 -13.10 -5.66
C PHE A 111 -5.87 -12.36 -5.01
N GLN A 112 -5.64 -12.54 -3.70
CA GLN A 112 -4.47 -12.02 -3.01
C GLN A 112 -3.16 -12.60 -3.58
N LYS A 113 -3.09 -13.92 -3.78
CA LYS A 113 -1.93 -14.57 -4.38
C LYS A 113 -1.70 -14.09 -5.81
N LEU A 114 -2.75 -14.00 -6.61
CA LEU A 114 -2.68 -13.53 -7.99
C LEU A 114 -2.22 -12.06 -8.06
N TYR A 115 -2.67 -11.22 -7.14
CA TYR A 115 -2.23 -9.83 -7.01
C TYR A 115 -0.73 -9.75 -6.68
N VAL A 116 -0.24 -10.53 -5.70
CA VAL A 116 1.20 -10.54 -5.36
C VAL A 116 2.04 -11.01 -6.55
N ILE A 117 1.68 -12.14 -7.16
CA ILE A 117 2.43 -12.71 -8.29
C ILE A 117 2.41 -11.76 -9.49
N GLY A 118 1.25 -11.19 -9.83
CA GLY A 118 1.14 -10.23 -10.93
C GLY A 118 1.94 -8.96 -10.67
N GLY A 119 1.95 -8.47 -9.43
CA GLY A 119 2.77 -7.33 -9.03
C GLY A 119 4.27 -7.59 -9.15
N LEU A 120 4.72 -8.77 -8.73
CA LEU A 120 6.12 -9.20 -8.88
C LEU A 120 6.50 -9.31 -10.36
N LYS A 121 5.64 -9.88 -11.20
CA LYS A 121 5.88 -9.98 -12.65
C LYS A 121 6.02 -8.60 -13.30
N LEU A 122 5.15 -7.65 -12.96
CA LEU A 122 5.22 -6.28 -13.48
C LEU A 122 6.48 -5.53 -13.05
N ASN A 123 6.99 -5.83 -11.85
CA ASN A 123 8.17 -5.18 -11.29
C ASN A 123 9.44 -6.04 -11.39
N ALA A 124 9.42 -7.12 -12.18
CA ALA A 124 10.53 -8.07 -12.23
C ALA A 124 11.84 -7.43 -12.73
N ALA A 125 11.74 -6.42 -13.58
CA ALA A 125 12.88 -5.67 -14.10
C ALA A 125 13.31 -4.49 -13.21
N THR A 126 12.56 -4.19 -12.14
CA THR A 126 12.84 -3.04 -11.28
C THR A 126 14.09 -3.30 -10.46
N ARG A 127 15.11 -2.47 -10.66
CA ARG A 127 16.36 -2.54 -9.88
C ARG A 127 16.17 -1.81 -8.56
N ILE A 128 16.37 -2.50 -7.45
CA ILE A 128 16.31 -1.93 -6.11
C ILE A 128 17.74 -1.72 -5.63
N THR A 129 18.08 -0.50 -5.22
CA THR A 129 19.37 -0.21 -4.58
C THR A 129 19.20 -0.39 -3.08
N ILE A 130 19.82 -1.44 -2.53
CA ILE A 130 19.78 -1.71 -1.10
C ILE A 130 20.95 -0.97 -0.45
N GLN A 131 20.64 0.03 0.39
CA GLN A 131 21.63 0.62 1.28
C GLN A 131 21.77 -0.30 2.50
N LYS A 132 22.86 -1.07 2.54
CA LYS A 132 23.19 -1.90 3.70
C LYS A 132 23.86 -1.02 4.76
N PRO A 133 23.32 -0.90 6.00
CA PRO A 133 24.03 -0.25 7.08
C PRO A 133 25.29 -1.06 7.43
N LEU A 134 26.33 -0.38 7.95
CA LEU A 134 27.56 -1.04 8.38
C LEU A 134 27.22 -2.18 9.36
N SER A 135 27.57 -3.41 8.98
CA SER A 135 27.35 -4.60 9.81
C SER A 135 28.73 -5.24 10.05
N PRO A 136 29.27 -5.19 11.28
CA PRO A 136 30.58 -5.74 11.58
C PRO A 136 30.59 -7.27 11.36
N LYS A 137 31.69 -7.82 10.85
CA LYS A 137 31.86 -9.28 10.72
C LYS A 137 32.38 -9.86 12.03
N VAL A 138 31.95 -11.08 12.38
CA VAL A 138 32.29 -11.76 13.63
C VAL A 138 33.82 -11.92 13.83
N ASN A 139 34.59 -12.03 12.74
CA ASN A 139 36.03 -12.29 12.80
C ASN A 139 36.89 -11.04 12.55
N GLU A 140 36.30 -9.87 12.39
CA GLU A 140 37.01 -8.61 12.13
C GLU A 140 36.87 -7.73 13.38
N MET A 141 38.01 -7.26 13.92
CA MET A 141 37.96 -6.19 14.91
C MET A 141 37.58 -4.90 14.18
N HIS A 142 36.39 -4.41 14.50
CA HIS A 142 35.96 -3.10 14.07
C HIS A 142 36.30 -2.09 15.18
N TYR A 143 36.81 -0.93 14.80
CA TYR A 143 36.98 0.18 15.72
C TYR A 143 35.71 1.02 15.75
N ASP A 144 35.45 1.65 16.88
CA ASP A 144 34.33 2.57 17.03
C ASP A 144 34.53 3.79 16.12
N THR A 145 33.45 4.29 15.54
CA THR A 145 33.49 5.52 14.74
C THR A 145 33.41 6.71 15.68
N LYS A 146 34.46 7.52 15.73
CA LYS A 146 34.51 8.72 16.56
C LYS A 146 34.30 10.00 15.75
N ILE A 147 33.60 10.97 16.34
CA ILE A 147 33.34 12.30 15.77
C ILE A 147 33.68 13.36 16.83
N GLN A 148 34.20 14.50 16.39
CA GLN A 148 34.49 15.63 17.25
C GLN A 148 33.21 16.36 17.67
N CYS A 149 32.99 16.52 18.97
CA CYS A 149 31.87 17.28 19.50
C CYS A 149 32.08 18.78 19.27
N LYS A 150 31.08 19.52 18.75
CA LYS A 150 31.22 20.97 18.52
C LYS A 150 31.20 21.80 19.81
N THR A 151 30.65 21.27 20.89
CA THR A 151 30.51 22.00 22.17
C THR A 151 31.76 21.92 23.03
N CYS A 152 32.29 20.70 23.25
CA CYS A 152 33.49 20.51 24.08
C CYS A 152 34.78 20.31 23.27
N ASN A 153 34.69 20.21 21.95
CA ASN A 153 35.80 19.98 21.03
C ASN A 153 36.57 18.66 21.24
N ILE A 154 36.02 17.73 22.02
CA ILE A 154 36.62 16.42 22.29
C ILE A 154 36.08 15.38 21.28
N VAL A 155 36.99 14.54 20.77
CA VAL A 155 36.67 13.40 19.92
C VAL A 155 36.02 12.31 20.76
N ARG A 156 34.80 11.90 20.40
CA ARG A 156 33.98 10.92 21.12
C ARG A 156 33.32 9.95 20.16
N SER A 157 33.01 8.76 20.65
CA SER A 157 32.23 7.78 19.90
C SER A 157 30.87 8.30 19.42
N THR A 158 30.49 7.95 18.18
CA THR A 158 29.20 8.31 17.57
C THR A 158 28.00 7.84 18.39
N THR A 159 28.14 6.71 19.08
CA THR A 159 27.15 6.15 20.02
C THR A 159 26.84 7.06 21.22
N LEU A 160 27.71 8.03 21.53
CA LEU A 160 27.52 9.03 22.58
C LEU A 160 26.89 10.33 22.07
N PHE A 161 26.54 10.45 20.78
CA PHE A 161 25.85 11.62 20.25
C PHE A 161 24.34 11.47 20.40
N SER A 162 23.66 12.57 20.74
CA SER A 162 22.20 12.57 20.89
C SER A 162 21.48 12.77 19.56
N ASP A 163 20.35 12.11 19.38
CA ASP A 163 19.47 12.26 18.20
C ASP A 163 18.89 13.68 18.03
N VAL A 164 18.92 14.48 19.09
CA VAL A 164 18.27 15.82 19.16
C VAL A 164 19.18 16.94 18.61
N GLY A 165 20.37 16.59 18.11
CA GLY A 165 21.26 17.54 17.45
C GLY A 165 22.56 16.87 17.06
N THR A 166 22.79 16.70 15.77
CA THR A 166 23.89 15.95 15.11
C THR A 166 25.31 16.47 15.37
N SER A 167 25.52 17.28 16.41
CA SER A 167 26.80 17.93 16.67
C SER A 167 27.17 18.10 18.14
N CYS A 168 26.34 17.61 19.07
CA CYS A 168 26.62 17.67 20.51
C CYS A 168 26.65 16.26 21.10
N CYS A 169 27.67 15.94 21.90
CA CYS A 169 27.70 14.69 22.64
C CYS A 169 26.74 14.73 23.84
N ALA A 170 26.20 13.59 24.23
CA ALA A 170 25.26 13.44 25.33
C ALA A 170 25.83 13.93 26.67
N LEU A 171 27.16 13.92 26.83
CA LEU A 171 27.88 14.43 28.01
C LEU A 171 27.81 15.95 28.15
N CYS A 172 27.58 16.68 27.05
CA CYS A 172 27.42 18.14 27.06
C CYS A 172 25.96 18.57 27.28
N LEU A 173 25.02 17.63 27.34
CA LEU A 173 23.62 17.97 27.57
C LEU A 173 23.40 18.33 29.05
N PRO A 174 22.62 19.38 29.35
CA PRO A 174 22.37 19.84 30.73
C PRO A 174 21.78 18.76 31.67
N ARG A 175 21.15 17.73 31.09
CA ARG A 175 20.54 16.62 31.83
C ARG A 175 21.58 15.65 32.42
N TYR A 176 22.77 15.57 31.83
CA TYR A 176 23.84 14.67 32.27
C TYR A 176 24.95 15.50 32.88
N ASN A 177 24.70 16.01 34.09
CA ASN A 177 25.66 16.81 34.86
C ASN A 177 26.74 15.88 35.46
N LEU A 178 27.54 15.28 34.58
CA LEU A 178 28.56 14.32 34.97
C LEU A 178 29.74 15.07 35.58
N LYS A 179 29.97 14.84 36.88
CA LYS A 179 31.13 15.38 37.63
C LYS A 179 32.49 14.95 37.04
N TYR A 180 32.51 13.96 36.17
CA TYR A 180 33.70 13.40 35.54
C TYR A 180 33.49 13.30 34.04
N THR A 181 34.35 13.98 33.27
CA THR A 181 34.43 13.74 31.83
C THR A 181 35.50 12.67 31.60
N PRO A 182 35.16 11.51 31.00
CA PRO A 182 36.15 10.47 30.73
C PRO A 182 37.25 11.02 29.80
N GLU A 183 38.48 10.58 29.99
CA GLU A 183 39.58 10.99 29.10
C GLU A 183 39.30 10.48 27.67
N PRO A 184 39.66 11.25 26.63
CA PRO A 184 39.46 10.82 25.25
C PRO A 184 40.31 9.57 24.97
N CYS A 185 39.65 8.47 24.60
CA CYS A 185 40.33 7.26 24.16
C CYS A 185 40.88 7.45 22.75
N ALA A 186 42.10 6.96 22.50
CA ALA A 186 42.66 6.88 21.15
C ALA A 186 41.75 6.03 20.23
N GLU A 187 41.78 6.33 18.92
CA GLU A 187 40.87 5.74 17.92
C GLU A 187 40.96 4.20 17.85
N ASP A 188 42.12 3.63 18.19
CA ASP A 188 42.42 2.20 18.16
C ASP A 188 42.06 1.45 19.46
N LYS A 189 41.68 2.16 20.53
CA LYS A 189 41.45 1.57 21.86
C LYS A 189 39.98 1.24 22.17
N SER A 190 39.02 1.82 21.46
CA SER A 190 37.59 1.54 21.66
C SER A 190 37.03 0.74 20.50
N HIS A 191 36.58 -0.48 20.77
CA HIS A 191 36.20 -1.42 19.72
C HIS A 191 34.70 -1.36 19.33
N LEU A 192 33.81 -0.82 20.18
CA LEU A 192 32.35 -0.84 19.90
C LEU A 192 31.58 0.30 20.58
N VAL A 193 31.92 0.61 21.83
CA VAL A 193 31.29 1.66 22.63
C VAL A 193 32.32 2.30 23.55
N GLU A 194 32.18 3.60 23.81
CA GLU A 194 32.99 4.32 24.80
C GLU A 194 32.22 4.38 26.13
N CYS A 195 32.81 3.81 27.19
CA CYS A 195 32.20 3.84 28.52
C CYS A 195 32.39 5.21 29.16
N GLY A 196 31.31 5.77 29.71
CA GLY A 196 31.32 7.10 30.35
C GLY A 196 32.16 7.20 31.64
N THR A 197 32.57 6.08 32.22
CA THR A 197 33.28 6.01 33.52
C THR A 197 34.65 5.34 33.46
N CYS A 198 34.95 4.57 32.42
CA CYS A 198 36.24 3.89 32.30
C CYS A 198 37.31 4.86 31.78
N LYS A 199 38.55 4.70 32.27
CA LYS A 199 39.73 5.32 31.66
C LYS A 199 40.29 4.40 30.57
N CYS A 200 40.65 4.99 29.45
CA CYS A 200 41.51 4.40 28.42
C CYS A 200 42.97 4.83 28.63
#